data_AF-A0A4E0Q567-F1
#
_entry.id   AF-A0A4E0Q567-F1
#
_cell.length_a   1.000
_cell.length_b   1.000
_cell.length_c   1.000
_cell.angle_alpha   90.00
_cell.angle_beta   90.00
_cell.angle_gamma   90.00
#
_symmetry.space_group_name_H-M   'P 1'
#
loop_
_entity.id
_entity.type
_entity.pdbx_description
1 polymer ?
#
loop_
_entity_poly.entity_id
_entity_poly.type
_entity_poly.pdbx_seq_one_letter_code
_entity_poly.pdbx_strand_id
1 'polypeptide(L)'
;MDVRDFIKKQESALRKYRRVYRILDFITILIILYTLMLLLSVDQLLPLISYFEVRTGNSYDLTGVSIAFETVVMLLMAAFLSMILTFLIHIRDKRTAAILQIEEKYPELKERLRTAYDNSNADNIIVNDLLQVVSFSLTKVRSSDFLRKKRITLGIMLILISVSALTFVTFYNIHTDTTSEDWKDLIDRLPFIPEEENPDDLVEMGGDDEEQNGNGGNEDLTGEPTVVVVDGTEVDLSLPPGTGTGFSQNEESEEILREFEDSPGGPPEATPSGTYYEEFPDGYESVIRSYFEQLAEE
;
A
#
# COMPACT_ATOMS: atom_id res chain seq x y z
N MET A 1 -10.39 -27.64 38.53
CA MET A 1 -9.83 -26.56 37.71
C MET A 1 -10.97 -26.03 36.87
N ASP A 2 -11.19 -24.72 36.78
CA ASP A 2 -12.26 -24.20 35.92
C ASP A 2 -11.88 -24.39 34.43
N VAL A 3 -12.75 -25.06 33.68
CA VAL A 3 -12.59 -25.32 32.25
C VAL A 3 -12.53 -24.01 31.45
N ARG A 4 -13.32 -22.99 31.81
CA ARG A 4 -13.29 -21.69 31.11
C ARG A 4 -11.96 -21.00 31.26
N ASP A 5 -11.44 -20.95 32.48
CA ASP A 5 -10.15 -20.29 32.76
C ASP A 5 -8.99 -21.02 32.10
N PHE A 6 -9.03 -22.35 32.06
CA PHE A 6 -8.07 -23.14 31.29
C PHE A 6 -8.11 -22.76 29.81
N ILE A 7 -9.29 -22.72 29.19
CA ILE A 7 -9.44 -22.39 27.76
C ILE A 7 -8.96 -20.97 27.46
N LYS A 8 -9.32 -19.98 28.28
CA LYS A 8 -8.83 -18.59 28.15
C LYS A 8 -7.30 -18.54 28.23
N LYS A 9 -6.70 -19.29 29.15
CA LYS A 9 -5.24 -19.40 29.27
C LYS A 9 -4.63 -20.00 28.01
N GLN A 10 -5.19 -21.08 27.47
CA GLN A 10 -4.70 -21.69 26.22
C GLN A 10 -4.86 -20.76 25.01
N GLU A 11 -5.99 -20.07 24.89
CA GLU A 11 -6.21 -19.10 23.81
C GLU A 11 -5.19 -17.96 23.86
N SER A 12 -4.89 -17.44 25.06
CA SER A 12 -3.87 -16.41 25.25
C SER A 12 -2.48 -16.91 24.83
N ALA A 13 -2.13 -18.16 25.15
CA ALA A 13 -0.86 -18.78 24.77
C ALA A 13 -0.77 -18.95 23.25
N LEU A 14 -1.82 -19.46 22.61
CA LEU A 14 -1.90 -19.61 21.15
C LEU A 14 -1.79 -18.28 20.42
N ARG A 15 -2.36 -17.20 20.98
CA ARG A 15 -2.24 -15.85 20.44
C ARG A 15 -0.80 -15.34 20.52
N LYS A 16 -0.10 -15.59 21.63
CA LYS A 16 1.32 -15.28 21.79
C LYS A 16 2.17 -16.05 20.76
N TYR A 17 1.94 -17.34 20.58
CA TYR A 17 2.69 -18.14 19.61
C TYR A 17 2.49 -17.66 18.17
N ARG A 18 1.25 -17.32 17.79
CA ARG A 18 0.96 -16.71 16.48
C ARG A 18 1.68 -15.38 16.29
N ARG A 19 1.74 -14.54 17.32
CA ARG A 19 2.50 -13.29 17.28
C ARG A 19 4.00 -13.54 17.07
N VAL A 20 4.56 -14.54 17.75
CA VAL A 20 5.97 -14.91 17.57
C VAL A 20 6.25 -15.34 16.13
N TYR A 21 5.38 -16.17 15.51
CA TYR A 21 5.56 -16.55 14.11
C TYR A 21 5.51 -15.34 13.16
N ARG A 22 4.58 -14.42 13.37
CA ARG A 22 4.47 -13.20 12.56
C ARG A 22 5.70 -12.31 12.66
N ILE A 23 6.23 -12.14 13.87
CA ILE A 23 7.44 -11.35 14.11
C ILE A 23 8.63 -12.01 13.41
N LEU A 24 8.74 -13.34 13.50
CA LEU A 24 9.81 -14.08 12.85
C LEU A 24 9.75 -13.93 11.33
N ASP A 25 8.57 -14.11 10.74
CA ASP A 25 8.36 -13.98 9.30
C ASP A 25 8.64 -12.53 8.85
N PHE A 26 8.22 -11.53 9.63
CA PHE A 26 8.54 -10.11 9.40
C PHE A 26 10.03 -9.82 9.36
N ILE A 27 10.78 -10.27 10.38
CA ILE A 27 12.24 -10.06 10.46
C ILE A 27 12.93 -10.72 9.26
N THR A 28 12.50 -11.92 8.89
CA THR A 28 13.07 -12.65 7.76
C THR A 28 12.85 -11.90 6.45
N ILE A 29 11.61 -11.47 6.20
CA ILE A 29 11.26 -10.70 4.99
C ILE A 29 12.03 -9.36 4.98
N LEU A 30 12.14 -8.67 6.11
CA LEU A 30 12.87 -7.40 6.21
C LEU A 30 14.33 -7.57 5.77
N ILE A 31 15.03 -8.59 6.29
CA ILE A 31 16.44 -8.84 5.94
C ILE A 31 16.56 -9.20 4.46
N ILE A 32 15.70 -10.08 3.96
CA ILE A 32 15.72 -10.50 2.54
C ILE A 32 15.49 -9.29 1.63
N LEU A 33 14.49 -8.47 1.96
CA LEU A 33 14.11 -7.33 1.13
C LEU A 33 15.19 -6.24 1.15
N TYR A 34 15.78 -5.97 2.31
CA TYR A 34 16.91 -5.06 2.42
C TYR A 34 18.12 -5.56 1.62
N THR A 35 18.42 -6.87 1.71
CA THR A 35 19.50 -7.49 0.93
C THR A 35 19.24 -7.36 -0.58
N LEU A 36 17.99 -7.54 -1.00
CA LEU A 36 17.58 -7.40 -2.40
C LEU A 36 17.69 -5.95 -2.88
N MET A 37 17.26 -4.97 -2.08
CA MET A 37 17.43 -3.55 -2.39
C MET A 37 18.89 -3.15 -2.55
N LEU A 38 19.76 -3.68 -1.68
CA LEU A 38 21.19 -3.45 -1.76
C LEU A 38 21.77 -4.11 -3.04
N LEU A 39 21.35 -5.33 -3.36
CA LEU A 39 21.82 -6.02 -4.57
C LEU A 39 21.40 -5.30 -5.86
N LEU A 40 20.23 -4.67 -5.88
CA LEU A 40 19.72 -3.91 -7.03
C LEU A 40 20.23 -2.45 -7.10
N SER A 41 21.06 -2.02 -6.15
CA SER A 41 21.54 -0.64 -6.05
C SER A 41 20.40 0.38 -6.00
N VAL A 42 19.38 0.12 -5.16
CA VAL A 42 18.21 1.00 -4.99
C VAL A 42 18.59 2.36 -4.37
N ASP A 43 19.77 2.48 -3.76
CA ASP A 43 20.34 3.77 -3.37
C ASP A 43 20.46 4.75 -4.56
N GLN A 44 20.75 4.25 -5.76
CA GLN A 44 20.88 5.05 -6.98
C GLN A 44 19.55 5.60 -7.50
N LEU A 45 18.40 5.10 -7.00
CA LEU A 45 17.07 5.64 -7.27
C LEU A 45 16.76 6.88 -6.44
N LEU A 46 17.38 7.04 -5.27
CA LEU A 46 17.02 8.12 -4.35
C LEU A 46 17.29 9.52 -4.92
N PRO A 47 18.40 9.77 -5.66
CA PRO A 47 18.63 11.07 -6.30
C PRO A 47 17.60 11.42 -7.39
N LEU A 48 16.98 10.42 -8.03
CA LEU A 48 15.98 10.65 -9.09
C LEU A 48 14.68 11.25 -8.54
N ILE A 49 14.42 11.08 -7.25
CA ILE A 49 13.23 11.61 -6.58
C ILE A 49 13.57 12.99 -6.01
N SER A 50 12.99 14.06 -6.55
CA SER A 50 13.31 15.46 -6.19
C SER A 50 13.21 15.75 -4.68
N TYR A 51 12.36 15.03 -3.94
CA TYR A 51 12.24 15.17 -2.49
C TYR A 51 13.48 14.67 -1.72
N PHE A 52 14.21 13.70 -2.28
CA PHE A 52 15.37 13.06 -1.65
C PHE A 52 16.71 13.61 -2.16
N GLU A 53 16.76 14.19 -3.36
CA GLU A 53 17.96 14.79 -3.97
C GLU A 53 18.71 15.75 -3.02
N VAL A 54 17.98 16.61 -2.30
CA VAL A 54 18.57 17.61 -1.37
C VAL A 54 19.25 16.95 -0.15
N ARG A 55 18.94 15.68 0.13
CA ARG A 55 19.45 14.93 1.29
C ARG A 55 20.38 13.78 0.90
N THR A 56 20.45 13.41 -0.37
CA THR A 56 21.43 12.42 -0.86
C THR A 56 22.86 12.95 -0.69
N GLY A 57 23.76 12.11 -0.22
CA GLY A 57 25.13 12.46 0.15
C GLY A 57 25.32 12.99 1.57
N ASN A 58 24.23 13.28 2.30
CA ASN A 58 24.35 13.63 3.72
C ASN A 58 24.57 12.39 4.58
N SER A 59 25.46 12.51 5.56
CA SER A 59 25.64 11.51 6.59
C SER A 59 25.16 12.01 7.95
N TYR A 60 24.60 11.10 8.74
CA TYR A 60 24.26 11.32 10.13
C TYR A 60 25.37 10.72 10.98
N ASP A 61 26.00 11.52 11.82
CA ASP A 61 26.92 11.01 12.83
C ASP A 61 26.10 10.63 14.07
N LEU A 62 25.85 9.34 14.24
CA LEU A 62 25.34 8.80 15.49
C LEU A 62 26.48 8.12 16.23
N THR A 63 26.83 8.69 17.39
CA THR A 63 27.75 8.05 18.35
C THR A 63 29.11 7.64 17.74
N GLY A 64 29.65 8.44 16.82
CA GLY A 64 30.95 8.21 16.19
C GLY A 64 30.91 7.27 14.98
N VAL A 65 29.71 6.92 14.49
CA VAL A 65 29.51 6.17 13.25
C VAL A 65 28.75 7.07 12.27
N SER A 66 29.39 7.37 11.15
CA SER A 66 28.78 8.11 10.03
C SER A 66 27.93 7.15 9.20
N ILE A 67 26.60 7.34 9.26
CA ILE A 67 25.62 6.54 8.52
C ILE A 67 25.08 7.40 7.36
N ALA A 68 25.21 6.90 6.13
CA ALA A 68 24.72 7.60 4.94
C ALA A 68 23.18 7.63 4.91
N PHE A 69 22.58 8.74 4.48
CA PHE A 69 21.13 8.93 4.42
C PHE A 69 20.43 7.82 3.63
N GLU A 70 21.02 7.40 2.52
CA GLU A 70 20.51 6.38 1.60
C GLU A 70 20.25 5.06 2.34
N THR A 71 21.18 4.67 3.21
CA THR A 71 21.06 3.43 3.99
C THR A 71 19.88 3.48 4.96
N VAL A 72 19.60 4.65 5.55
CA VAL A 72 18.47 4.86 6.46
C VAL A 72 17.15 4.80 5.70
N VAL A 73 17.06 5.48 4.55
CA VAL A 73 15.85 5.47 3.72
C VAL A 73 15.57 4.07 3.19
N MET A 74 16.58 3.36 2.68
CA MET A 74 16.43 1.97 2.24
C MET A 74 15.96 1.06 3.36
N LEU A 75 16.51 1.19 4.57
CA LEU A 75 16.05 0.42 5.73
C LEU A 75 14.57 0.71 6.05
N LEU A 76 14.16 1.98 6.03
CA LEU A 76 12.78 2.38 6.29
C LEU A 76 11.82 1.87 5.21
N MET A 77 12.19 1.99 3.94
CA MET A 77 11.43 1.41 2.82
C MET A 77 11.31 -0.10 2.97
N ALA A 78 12.40 -0.79 3.28
CA ALA A 78 12.40 -2.23 3.48
C ALA A 78 11.53 -2.64 4.69
N ALA A 79 11.55 -1.88 5.77
CA ALA A 79 10.71 -2.11 6.94
C ALA A 79 9.21 -1.90 6.62
N PHE A 80 8.88 -0.87 5.86
CA PHE A 80 7.51 -0.60 5.44
C PHE A 80 6.98 -1.69 4.51
N LEU A 81 7.75 -2.06 3.49
CA LEU A 81 7.34 -3.07 2.51
C LEU A 81 7.28 -4.47 3.13
N SER A 82 8.20 -4.80 4.04
CA SER A 82 8.13 -6.05 4.81
C SER A 82 6.93 -6.10 5.75
N MET A 83 6.49 -4.96 6.30
CA MET A 83 5.27 -4.87 7.11
C MET A 83 4.03 -5.16 6.27
N ILE A 84 3.93 -4.56 5.08
CA ILE A 84 2.83 -4.81 4.13
C ILE A 84 2.82 -6.29 3.73
N LEU A 85 3.96 -6.84 3.31
CA LEU A 85 4.02 -8.23 2.85
C LEU A 85 3.68 -9.21 3.97
N THR A 86 4.18 -8.97 5.18
CA THR A 86 3.84 -9.80 6.35
C THR A 86 2.35 -9.73 6.65
N PHE A 87 1.76 -8.54 6.55
CA PHE A 87 0.32 -8.35 6.75
C PHE A 87 -0.49 -9.11 5.70
N LEU A 88 -0.13 -9.02 4.42
CA LEU A 88 -0.77 -9.75 3.32
C LEU A 88 -0.68 -11.27 3.51
N ILE A 89 0.49 -11.80 3.89
CA ILE A 89 0.68 -13.24 4.14
C ILE A 89 -0.24 -13.72 5.29
N HIS A 90 -0.43 -12.89 6.32
CA HIS A 90 -1.17 -13.28 7.52
C HIS A 90 -2.64 -12.82 7.55
N ILE A 91 -3.15 -12.22 6.49
CA ILE A 91 -4.54 -11.74 6.43
C ILE A 91 -5.54 -12.91 6.43
N ARG A 92 -5.18 -14.03 5.79
CA ARG A 92 -6.01 -15.23 5.68
C ARG A 92 -5.84 -16.22 6.83
N ASP A 93 -5.04 -15.86 7.83
CA ASP A 93 -4.65 -16.73 8.92
C ASP A 93 -5.83 -16.90 9.88
N LYS A 94 -6.67 -17.92 9.61
CA LYS A 94 -7.94 -18.16 10.32
C LYS A 94 -7.69 -18.29 11.82
N ARG A 95 -8.47 -17.58 12.63
CA ARG A 95 -8.47 -17.76 14.08
C ARG A 95 -9.16 -19.08 14.42
N THR A 96 -8.43 -20.20 14.36
CA THR A 96 -8.94 -21.45 14.90
C THR A 96 -9.09 -21.31 16.41
N ALA A 97 -10.27 -21.66 16.92
CA ALA A 97 -10.58 -21.62 18.34
C ALA A 97 -9.66 -22.59 19.09
N ALA A 98 -9.22 -22.21 20.29
CA ALA A 98 -8.34 -23.06 21.11
C ALA A 98 -8.95 -24.44 21.37
N ILE A 99 -10.27 -24.49 21.56
CA ILE A 99 -11.05 -25.71 21.77
C ILE A 99 -10.84 -26.69 20.62
N LEU A 100 -10.98 -26.25 19.36
CA LEU A 100 -10.80 -27.11 18.18
C LEU A 100 -9.39 -27.68 18.10
N GLN A 101 -8.36 -26.87 18.38
CA GLN A 101 -6.97 -27.36 18.37
C GLN A 101 -6.70 -28.39 19.48
N ILE A 102 -7.32 -28.22 20.65
CA ILE A 102 -7.21 -29.17 21.76
C ILE A 102 -7.92 -30.48 21.39
N GLU A 103 -9.15 -30.41 20.86
CA GLU A 103 -9.93 -31.59 20.47
C GLU A 103 -9.28 -32.38 19.32
N GLU A 104 -8.65 -31.70 18.35
CA GLU A 104 -7.90 -32.33 17.27
C GLU A 104 -6.70 -33.14 17.79
N LYS A 105 -6.03 -32.62 18.82
CA LYS A 105 -4.83 -33.24 19.40
C LYS A 105 -5.15 -34.30 20.46
N TYR A 106 -6.25 -34.15 21.19
CA TYR A 106 -6.68 -35.03 22.27
C TYR A 106 -8.08 -35.57 21.95
N PRO A 107 -8.19 -36.72 21.26
CA PRO A 107 -9.49 -37.25 20.84
C PRO A 107 -10.41 -37.61 22.01
N GLU A 108 -9.86 -37.88 23.20
CA GLU A 108 -10.62 -38.13 24.44
C GLU A 108 -11.46 -36.93 24.90
N LEU A 109 -11.11 -35.71 24.44
CA LEU A 109 -11.78 -34.45 24.75
C LEU A 109 -12.73 -33.99 23.62
N LYS A 110 -12.73 -34.67 22.47
CA LYS A 110 -13.56 -34.30 21.32
C LYS A 110 -15.03 -34.25 21.72
N GLU A 111 -15.71 -33.16 21.37
CA GLU A 111 -17.09 -32.82 21.73
C GLU A 111 -17.32 -32.57 23.23
N ARG A 112 -16.72 -33.37 24.12
CA ARG A 112 -16.82 -33.24 25.58
C ARG A 112 -16.31 -31.89 26.07
N LEU A 113 -15.21 -31.40 25.51
CA LEU A 113 -14.61 -30.12 25.90
C LEU A 113 -15.51 -28.94 25.51
N ARG A 114 -16.03 -28.94 24.28
CA ARG A 114 -17.00 -27.92 23.85
C ARG A 114 -18.28 -27.97 24.70
N THR A 115 -18.85 -29.16 24.91
CA THR A 115 -20.07 -29.32 25.73
C THR A 115 -19.85 -28.87 27.19
N ALA A 116 -18.71 -29.21 27.78
CA ALA A 116 -18.33 -28.76 29.13
C ALA A 116 -18.10 -27.25 29.20
N TYR A 117 -17.52 -26.66 28.16
CA TYR A 117 -17.33 -25.22 28.06
C TYR A 117 -18.68 -24.49 27.97
N ASP A 118 -19.58 -24.94 27.10
CA ASP A 118 -20.89 -24.32 26.88
C ASP A 118 -21.79 -24.41 28.13
N ASN A 119 -21.74 -25.55 28.85
CA ASN A 119 -22.58 -25.81 30.02
C ASN A 119 -21.88 -25.54 31.37
N SER A 120 -20.74 -24.85 31.37
CA SER A 120 -19.93 -24.62 32.58
C SER A 120 -20.62 -23.81 33.69
N ASN A 121 -21.72 -23.11 33.38
CA ASN A 121 -22.52 -22.38 34.37
C ASN A 121 -23.76 -23.15 34.84
N ALA A 122 -24.04 -24.32 34.26
CA ALA A 122 -25.20 -25.12 34.61
C ALA A 122 -24.89 -26.00 35.82
N ASP A 123 -25.71 -25.88 36.87
CA ASP A 123 -25.59 -26.70 38.07
C ASP A 123 -26.51 -27.92 37.97
N ASN A 124 -25.95 -29.04 37.52
CA ASN A 124 -26.63 -30.33 37.39
C ASN A 124 -25.60 -31.45 37.63
N ILE A 125 -26.02 -32.52 38.32
CA ILE A 125 -25.17 -33.69 38.60
C ILE A 125 -24.47 -34.26 37.35
N ILE A 126 -25.17 -34.30 36.20
CA ILE A 126 -24.62 -34.79 34.93
C ILE A 126 -23.54 -33.85 34.40
N VAL A 127 -23.77 -32.54 34.48
CA VAL A 127 -22.82 -31.52 34.02
C VAL A 127 -21.61 -31.48 34.94
N ASN A 128 -21.81 -31.64 36.24
CA ASN A 128 -20.73 -31.63 37.22
C ASN A 128 -19.79 -32.84 37.05
N ASP A 129 -20.34 -34.03 36.78
CA ASP A 129 -19.56 -35.21 36.42
C ASP A 129 -18.76 -34.99 35.13
N LEU A 130 -19.40 -34.43 34.08
CA LEU A 130 -18.71 -34.07 32.83
C LEU A 130 -17.57 -33.07 33.07
N LEU A 131 -17.80 -32.02 33.85
CA LEU A 131 -16.80 -31.01 34.19
C LEU A 131 -15.63 -31.62 34.95
N GLN A 132 -15.88 -32.57 35.85
CA GLN A 132 -14.83 -33.26 36.61
C GLN A 132 -13.97 -34.13 35.69
N VAL A 133 -14.59 -34.93 34.82
CA VAL A 133 -13.89 -35.79 33.85
C VAL A 133 -13.07 -34.94 32.88
N VAL A 134 -13.64 -33.87 32.32
CA VAL A 134 -12.93 -32.96 31.42
C VAL A 134 -11.79 -32.27 32.13
N SER A 135 -12.00 -31.76 33.35
CA SER A 135 -10.96 -31.11 34.16
C SER A 135 -9.78 -32.04 34.42
N PHE A 136 -10.04 -33.32 34.72
CA PHE A 136 -8.99 -34.32 34.90
C PHE A 136 -8.20 -34.54 33.61
N SER A 137 -8.87 -34.70 32.47
CA SER A 137 -8.22 -34.86 31.16
C SER A 137 -7.43 -33.62 30.74
N LEU A 138 -7.90 -32.42 31.06
CA LEU A 138 -7.20 -31.16 30.78
C LEU A 138 -5.86 -31.02 31.53
N THR A 139 -5.66 -31.72 32.65
CA THR A 139 -4.36 -31.70 33.36
C THR A 139 -3.22 -32.27 32.51
N LYS A 140 -3.54 -33.15 31.55
CA LYS A 140 -2.57 -33.73 30.62
C LYS A 140 -2.21 -32.78 29.46
N VAL A 141 -3.04 -31.75 29.23
CA VAL A 141 -2.90 -30.84 28.09
C VAL A 141 -1.89 -29.73 28.42
N ARG A 142 -0.73 -29.77 27.77
CA ARG A 142 0.33 -28.76 27.96
C ARG A 142 0.25 -27.68 26.88
N SER A 143 0.37 -26.41 27.26
CA SER A 143 0.39 -25.30 26.29
C SER A 143 1.54 -25.40 25.29
N SER A 144 2.67 -25.96 25.71
CA SER A 144 3.85 -26.21 24.86
C SER A 144 3.56 -27.13 23.68
N ASP A 145 2.53 -27.95 23.78
CA ASP A 145 2.24 -28.98 22.77
C ASP A 145 1.60 -28.38 21.53
N PHE A 146 1.02 -27.17 21.65
CA PHE A 146 0.50 -26.41 20.52
C PHE A 146 1.57 -25.53 19.86
N LEU A 147 2.76 -25.41 20.48
CA LEU A 147 3.89 -24.72 19.88
C LEU A 147 4.53 -25.59 18.80
N ARG A 148 4.49 -25.12 17.55
CA ARG A 148 5.17 -25.76 16.41
C ARG A 148 6.66 -25.45 16.47
N LYS A 149 7.39 -26.11 17.37
CA LYS A 149 8.84 -25.92 17.59
C LYS A 149 9.65 -25.95 16.29
N LYS A 150 9.33 -26.90 15.39
CA LYS A 150 9.96 -27.01 14.06
C LYS A 150 9.84 -25.73 13.22
N ARG A 151 8.71 -25.02 13.29
CA ARG A 151 8.51 -23.75 12.58
C ARG A 151 9.41 -22.65 13.15
N ILE A 152 9.57 -22.59 14.47
CA ILE A 152 10.47 -21.63 15.11
C ILE A 152 11.92 -21.92 14.72
N THR A 153 12.36 -23.17 14.82
CA THR A 153 13.75 -23.53 14.51
C THR A 153 14.10 -23.27 13.05
N LEU A 154 13.19 -23.61 12.13
CA LEU A 154 13.36 -23.34 10.70
C LEU A 154 13.40 -21.83 10.44
N GLY A 155 12.50 -21.08 11.09
CA GLY A 155 12.49 -19.62 11.02
C GLY A 155 13.79 -18.96 11.49
N ILE A 156 14.33 -19.39 12.63
CA ILE A 156 15.62 -18.89 13.13
C ILE A 156 16.75 -19.25 12.16
N MET A 157 16.74 -20.46 11.60
CA MET A 157 17.72 -20.88 10.59
C MET A 157 17.66 -19.99 9.35
N LEU A 158 16.47 -19.65 8.87
CA LEU A 158 16.29 -18.74 7.73
C LEU A 158 16.84 -17.35 8.04
N ILE A 159 16.57 -16.80 9.22
CA ILE A 159 17.14 -15.51 9.64
C ILE A 159 18.68 -15.58 9.62
N LEU A 160 19.27 -16.63 10.17
CA LEU A 160 20.73 -16.78 10.17
C LEU A 160 21.30 -16.86 8.76
N ILE A 161 20.65 -17.58 7.85
CA ILE A 161 21.05 -17.67 6.44
C ILE A 161 20.92 -16.29 5.77
N SER A 162 19.82 -15.58 5.98
CA SER A 162 19.59 -14.25 5.40
C SER A 162 20.60 -13.22 5.91
N VAL A 163 20.93 -13.24 7.20
CA VAL A 163 21.98 -12.36 7.77
C VAL A 163 23.36 -12.70 7.22
N SER A 164 23.66 -14.00 7.08
CA SER A 164 24.90 -14.47 6.45
C SER A 164 25.00 -14.00 5.00
N ALA A 165 23.91 -14.10 4.23
CA ALA A 165 23.85 -13.62 2.85
C ALA A 165 24.03 -12.10 2.79
N LEU A 166 23.35 -11.33 3.65
CA LEU A 166 23.51 -9.88 3.72
C LEU A 166 24.97 -9.48 4.03
N THR A 167 25.60 -10.17 4.99
CA THR A 167 27.00 -9.94 5.36
C THR A 167 27.94 -10.26 4.18
N PHE A 168 27.64 -11.34 3.44
CA PHE A 168 28.40 -11.70 2.25
C PHE A 168 28.27 -10.63 1.15
N VAL A 169 27.05 -10.20 0.83
CA VAL A 169 26.80 -9.19 -0.21
C VAL A 169 27.49 -7.86 0.16
N THR A 170 27.36 -7.43 1.41
CA THR A 170 27.99 -6.19 1.90
C THR A 170 29.51 -6.28 1.94
N PHE A 171 30.09 -7.42 2.35
CA PHE A 171 31.55 -7.59 2.42
C PHE A 171 32.21 -7.65 1.04
N TYR A 172 31.60 -8.36 0.09
CA TYR A 172 32.11 -8.47 -1.28
C TYR A 172 31.66 -7.32 -2.18
N ASN A 173 30.91 -6.36 -1.63
CA ASN A 173 30.33 -5.23 -2.33
C ASN A 173 29.59 -5.65 -3.63
N ILE A 174 28.83 -6.74 -3.56
CA ILE A 174 28.10 -7.29 -4.70
C ILE A 174 26.86 -6.42 -4.92
N HIS A 175 26.90 -5.59 -5.94
CA HIS A 175 25.81 -4.72 -6.37
C HIS A 175 25.65 -4.89 -7.88
N THR A 176 24.45 -4.70 -8.41
CA THR A 176 24.26 -4.59 -9.86
C THR A 176 24.87 -3.28 -10.33
N ASP A 177 25.49 -3.30 -11.52
CA ASP A 177 25.98 -2.11 -12.22
C ASP A 177 24.81 -1.30 -12.82
N THR A 178 23.74 -1.11 -12.05
CA THR A 178 22.56 -0.33 -12.43
C THR A 178 22.84 1.13 -12.14
N THR A 179 22.81 1.96 -13.18
CA THR A 179 23.01 3.41 -13.06
C THR A 179 21.66 4.10 -12.86
N SER A 180 21.66 5.34 -12.35
CA SER A 180 20.44 6.15 -12.22
C SER A 180 19.67 6.31 -13.54
N GLU A 181 20.35 6.27 -14.70
CA GLU A 181 19.73 6.30 -16.03
C GLU A 181 18.92 5.04 -16.36
N ASP A 182 19.42 3.85 -16.02
CA ASP A 182 18.70 2.57 -16.22
C ASP A 182 17.42 2.52 -15.40
N TRP A 183 17.47 3.10 -14.20
CA TRP A 183 16.32 3.23 -13.32
C TRP A 183 15.29 4.21 -13.84
N LYS A 184 15.73 5.33 -14.44
CA LYS A 184 14.85 6.31 -15.09
C LYS A 184 14.11 5.68 -16.27
N ASP A 185 14.82 4.99 -17.17
CA ASP A 185 14.22 4.25 -18.29
C ASP A 185 13.22 3.16 -17.82
N LEU A 186 13.48 2.51 -16.68
CA LEU A 186 12.55 1.53 -16.11
C LEU A 186 11.28 2.19 -15.52
N ILE A 187 11.41 3.36 -14.91
CA ILE A 187 10.30 4.15 -14.35
C ILE A 187 9.42 4.71 -15.48
N ASP A 188 10.01 5.24 -16.53
CA ASP A 188 9.31 5.82 -17.68
C ASP A 188 8.49 4.75 -18.44
N ARG A 189 8.92 3.48 -18.39
CA ARG A 189 8.19 2.35 -18.98
C ARG A 189 7.02 1.84 -18.14
N LEU A 190 6.79 2.35 -16.93
CA LEU A 190 5.66 1.91 -16.09
C LEU A 190 4.37 2.61 -16.53
N PRO A 191 3.31 1.87 -16.93
CA PRO A 191 2.07 2.43 -17.48
C PRO A 191 1.21 3.22 -16.48
N PHE A 192 1.68 3.40 -15.25
CA PHE A 192 0.97 4.04 -14.15
C PHE A 192 1.60 5.37 -13.69
N ILE A 193 2.70 5.78 -14.32
CA ILE A 193 3.38 7.04 -14.03
C ILE A 193 3.13 7.95 -15.24
N PRO A 194 2.40 9.08 -15.07
CA PRO A 194 2.27 10.04 -16.16
C PRO A 194 3.67 10.55 -16.52
N GLU A 195 4.03 10.51 -17.80
CA GLU A 195 5.24 11.17 -18.29
C GLU A 195 5.19 12.63 -17.84
N GLU A 196 6.15 13.04 -17.00
CA GLU A 196 6.43 14.46 -16.85
C GLU A 196 6.96 14.92 -18.21
N GLU A 197 6.16 15.74 -18.92
CA GLU A 197 6.65 16.50 -20.06
C GLU A 197 7.87 17.30 -19.59
N ASN A 198 9.07 16.83 -19.92
CA ASN A 198 10.28 17.60 -19.71
C ASN A 198 10.12 18.91 -20.50
N PRO A 199 10.27 20.09 -19.87
CA PRO A 199 10.28 21.37 -20.57
C PRO A 199 11.51 21.55 -21.48
N ASP A 200 12.41 20.56 -21.55
CA ASP A 200 13.63 20.57 -22.34
C ASP A 200 13.46 19.98 -23.75
N ASP A 201 12.29 19.47 -24.13
CA ASP A 201 12.03 18.97 -25.50
C ASP A 201 11.63 20.10 -26.48
N LEU A 202 12.28 21.25 -26.33
CA LEU A 202 12.26 22.33 -27.32
C LEU A 202 13.36 22.06 -28.36
N VAL A 203 12.98 21.30 -29.38
CA VAL A 203 13.53 21.33 -30.75
C VAL A 203 15.05 21.46 -30.83
N GLU A 204 15.72 20.31 -30.96
CA GLU A 204 17.03 20.21 -31.61
C GLU A 204 16.90 20.72 -33.06
N MET A 205 17.10 22.02 -33.26
CA MET A 205 17.22 22.61 -34.58
C MET A 205 18.71 22.55 -34.95
N GLY A 206 19.07 21.51 -35.70
CA GLY A 206 20.42 21.34 -36.22
C GLY A 206 20.90 22.58 -36.98
N GLY A 207 22.07 23.06 -36.58
CA GLY A 207 22.83 24.11 -37.25
C GLY A 207 24.27 24.00 -36.78
N ASP A 208 25.18 23.85 -37.74
CA ASP A 208 26.60 23.55 -37.56
C ASP A 208 27.33 24.55 -36.64
N ASP A 209 27.98 24.05 -35.57
CA ASP A 209 28.92 24.83 -34.77
C ASP A 209 30.36 24.64 -35.30
N GLU A 210 30.77 25.55 -36.17
CA GLU A 210 32.16 25.97 -36.30
C GLU A 210 32.50 26.97 -35.17
N GLU A 211 33.58 26.66 -34.46
CA GLU A 211 34.52 27.55 -33.75
C GLU A 211 34.00 28.56 -32.71
N GLN A 212 34.35 28.26 -31.44
CA GLN A 212 34.52 29.21 -30.35
C GLN A 212 35.36 30.43 -30.76
N ASN A 213 34.84 31.65 -30.53
CA ASN A 213 35.60 32.70 -29.82
C ASN A 213 34.72 33.88 -29.39
N GLY A 214 34.93 34.39 -28.18
CA GLY A 214 34.71 35.81 -27.89
C GLY A 214 33.65 36.20 -26.85
N ASN A 215 34.05 36.14 -25.58
CA ASN A 215 34.05 37.30 -24.67
C ASN A 215 32.73 38.10 -24.45
N GLY A 216 32.11 37.85 -23.29
CA GLY A 216 31.85 38.90 -22.30
C GLY A 216 30.64 39.82 -22.48
N GLY A 217 29.61 39.58 -21.66
CA GLY A 217 28.91 40.62 -20.91
C GLY A 217 27.76 41.38 -21.59
N ASN A 218 26.69 41.51 -20.80
CA ASN A 218 25.51 42.37 -20.94
C ASN A 218 24.33 41.88 -21.80
N GLU A 219 23.31 41.44 -21.08
CA GLU A 219 21.92 41.36 -21.49
C GLU A 219 21.44 42.72 -22.03
N ASP A 220 21.08 42.77 -23.31
CA ASP A 220 20.37 43.89 -23.93
C ASP A 220 18.92 43.45 -24.22
N LEU A 221 18.04 43.72 -23.26
CA LEU A 221 16.60 43.48 -23.34
C LEU A 221 15.86 44.68 -23.97
N THR A 222 16.47 45.38 -24.93
CA THR A 222 15.87 46.53 -25.64
C THR A 222 16.08 46.49 -27.15
N GLY A 223 15.77 45.34 -27.78
CA GLY A 223 15.69 45.23 -29.24
C GLY A 223 14.41 45.86 -29.82
N GLU A 224 14.55 46.57 -30.96
CA GLU A 224 13.43 47.14 -31.71
C GLU A 224 12.50 46.02 -32.26
N PRO A 225 11.18 46.22 -32.27
CA PRO A 225 10.24 45.17 -32.67
C PRO A 225 10.37 44.85 -34.16
N THR A 226 10.61 43.57 -34.47
CA THR A 226 10.71 43.07 -35.84
C THR A 226 9.33 42.92 -36.48
N VAL A 227 9.05 43.71 -37.51
CA VAL A 227 7.83 43.60 -38.34
C VAL A 227 8.03 42.47 -39.36
N VAL A 228 7.20 41.43 -39.29
CA VAL A 228 7.16 40.38 -40.32
C VAL A 228 6.16 40.79 -41.40
N VAL A 229 6.64 40.97 -42.63
CA VAL A 229 5.82 41.34 -43.80
C VAL A 229 5.33 40.07 -44.50
N VAL A 230 4.01 39.86 -44.53
CA VAL A 230 3.37 38.86 -45.41
C VAL A 230 2.32 39.58 -46.26
N ASP A 231 2.50 39.56 -47.58
CA ASP A 231 1.58 40.12 -48.59
C ASP A 231 1.17 41.60 -48.44
N GLY A 232 2.14 42.46 -48.12
CA GLY A 232 2.07 43.89 -48.47
C GLY A 232 1.06 44.75 -47.70
N THR A 233 0.56 44.28 -46.55
CA THR A 233 -0.22 45.10 -45.63
C THR A 233 0.40 45.02 -44.24
N GLU A 234 0.78 46.16 -43.66
CA GLU A 234 1.31 46.23 -42.29
C GLU A 234 0.21 45.81 -41.31
N VAL A 235 0.41 44.69 -40.61
CA VAL A 235 -0.47 44.22 -39.54
C VAL A 235 0.22 44.48 -38.22
N ASP A 236 -0.32 45.42 -37.43
CA ASP A 236 0.08 45.64 -36.04
C ASP A 236 -0.43 44.47 -35.17
N LEU A 237 0.50 43.69 -34.62
CA LEU A 237 0.23 42.58 -33.69
C LEU A 237 0.32 43.06 -32.23
N SER A 238 -0.15 44.28 -31.95
CA SER A 238 -0.32 44.73 -30.58
C SER A 238 -1.43 43.93 -29.90
N LEU A 239 -1.04 42.99 -29.04
CA LEU A 239 -1.96 42.33 -28.13
C LEU A 239 -2.50 43.39 -27.15
N PRO A 240 -3.82 43.63 -27.08
CA PRO A 240 -4.35 44.48 -26.03
C PRO A 240 -4.01 43.85 -24.67
N PRO A 241 -3.63 44.63 -23.65
CA PRO A 241 -3.32 44.08 -22.33
C PRO A 241 -4.55 43.34 -21.83
N GLY A 242 -4.43 42.01 -21.74
CA GLY A 242 -5.51 41.14 -21.31
C GLY A 242 -5.97 41.53 -19.91
N THR A 243 -7.19 42.06 -19.81
CA THR A 243 -7.91 42.12 -18.55
C THR A 243 -8.16 40.68 -18.11
N GLY A 244 -7.56 40.28 -16.99
CA GLY A 244 -7.67 38.95 -16.42
C GLY A 244 -9.12 38.58 -16.08
N THR A 245 -9.80 37.96 -17.03
CA THR A 245 -11.09 37.30 -16.83
C THR A 245 -11.03 35.96 -17.54
N GLY A 246 -11.01 34.89 -16.74
CA GLY A 246 -11.04 33.51 -17.23
C GLY A 246 -12.28 33.21 -18.06
N PHE A 247 -12.18 32.16 -18.86
CA PHE A 247 -13.18 31.63 -19.76
C PHE A 247 -14.59 31.61 -19.16
N SER A 248 -15.49 32.40 -19.74
CA SER A 248 -16.94 32.26 -19.60
C SER A 248 -17.41 31.10 -20.49
N GLN A 249 -17.96 30.05 -19.88
CA GLN A 249 -18.68 28.99 -20.58
C GLN A 249 -19.95 29.61 -21.18
N ASN A 250 -19.98 29.74 -22.50
CA ASN A 250 -21.16 30.15 -23.25
C ASN A 250 -21.94 28.87 -23.61
N GLU A 251 -22.81 28.45 -22.70
CA GLU A 251 -23.97 27.59 -23.01
C GLU A 251 -25.05 27.93 -21.98
N GLU A 252 -26.18 28.46 -22.47
CA GLU A 252 -27.38 28.78 -21.69
C GLU A 252 -27.88 27.53 -20.94
N SER A 253 -27.31 27.31 -19.76
CA SER A 253 -27.87 26.45 -18.72
C SER A 253 -28.40 27.40 -17.67
N GLU A 254 -29.71 27.38 -17.40
CA GLU A 254 -30.21 28.04 -16.19
C GLU A 254 -29.47 27.44 -14.99
N GLU A 255 -28.57 28.22 -14.42
CA GLU A 255 -27.81 27.87 -13.23
C GLU A 255 -28.78 27.84 -12.06
N ILE A 256 -29.39 26.67 -11.81
CA ILE A 256 -30.12 26.44 -10.56
C ILE A 256 -29.06 26.37 -9.47
N LEU A 257 -28.70 27.53 -8.92
CA LEU A 257 -27.96 27.65 -7.67
C LEU A 257 -28.80 27.01 -6.56
N ARG A 258 -28.61 25.70 -6.35
CA ARG A 258 -29.08 25.04 -5.13
C ARG A 258 -28.09 25.42 -4.05
N GLU A 259 -28.46 26.44 -3.28
CA GLU A 259 -27.80 26.73 -2.01
C GLU A 259 -27.86 25.47 -1.14
N PHE A 260 -26.70 24.98 -0.71
CA PHE A 260 -26.62 23.83 0.17
C PHE A 260 -27.14 24.25 1.54
N GLU A 261 -28.34 23.81 1.91
CA GLU A 261 -28.81 23.93 3.29
C GLU A 261 -28.08 22.92 4.17
N ASP A 262 -27.47 23.41 5.25
CA ASP A 262 -26.88 22.57 6.28
C ASP A 262 -27.96 21.64 6.89
N SER A 263 -27.65 20.35 6.94
CA SER A 263 -28.53 19.37 7.57
C SER A 263 -28.68 19.68 9.07
N PRO A 264 -29.92 19.75 9.61
CA PRO A 264 -30.11 19.93 11.03
C PRO A 264 -29.51 18.71 11.76
N GLY A 265 -28.45 18.96 12.55
CA GLY A 265 -27.69 17.92 13.23
C GLY A 265 -28.57 16.94 14.01
N GLY A 266 -28.76 15.76 13.43
CA GLY A 266 -29.54 14.64 13.95
C GLY A 266 -29.01 13.32 13.38
N PRO A 267 -29.44 12.16 13.92
CA PRO A 267 -28.96 10.86 13.44
C PRO A 267 -29.30 10.67 11.95
N PRO A 268 -28.39 10.10 11.14
CA PRO A 268 -28.56 10.03 9.69
C PRO A 268 -29.76 9.14 9.33
N GLU A 269 -30.77 9.74 8.73
CA GLU A 269 -31.93 9.04 8.18
C GLU A 269 -31.74 8.90 6.66
N ALA A 270 -31.88 7.67 6.15
CA ALA A 270 -31.61 7.37 4.75
C ALA A 270 -32.67 8.05 3.86
N THR A 271 -32.25 9.06 3.11
CA THR A 271 -33.11 9.72 2.11
C THR A 271 -32.82 9.12 0.74
N PRO A 272 -33.82 8.61 0.00
CA PRO A 272 -33.60 8.05 -1.33
C PRO A 272 -33.15 9.14 -2.30
N SER A 273 -32.26 8.79 -3.24
CA SER A 273 -31.80 9.70 -4.28
C SER A 273 -32.98 10.16 -5.13
N GLY A 274 -33.11 11.47 -5.40
CA GLY A 274 -34.18 12.06 -6.23
C GLY A 274 -34.21 11.60 -7.70
N THR A 275 -33.42 10.59 -8.06
CA THR A 275 -33.42 9.89 -9.34
C THR A 275 -34.19 8.55 -9.30
N TYR A 276 -34.66 8.12 -8.12
CA TYR A 276 -35.47 6.90 -7.98
C TYR A 276 -36.96 7.24 -8.14
N TYR A 277 -37.53 6.83 -9.26
CA TYR A 277 -38.97 6.91 -9.51
C TYR A 277 -39.57 5.54 -9.19
N GLU A 278 -40.43 5.48 -8.19
CA GLU A 278 -41.09 4.23 -7.75
C GLU A 278 -42.24 3.83 -8.70
N GLU A 279 -42.72 4.77 -9.51
CA GLU A 279 -43.79 4.59 -10.48
C GLU A 279 -43.33 5.11 -11.86
N PHE A 280 -43.46 4.28 -12.89
CA PHE A 280 -43.02 4.62 -14.23
C PHE A 280 -43.95 5.68 -14.86
N PRO A 281 -43.41 6.63 -15.67
CA PRO A 281 -44.25 7.59 -16.38
C PRO A 281 -45.24 6.88 -17.32
N ASP A 282 -46.52 7.30 -17.26
CA ASP A 282 -47.58 6.75 -18.09
C ASP A 282 -47.23 6.84 -19.58
N GLY A 283 -47.34 5.70 -20.29
CA GLY A 283 -47.08 5.59 -21.73
C GLY A 283 -45.80 4.85 -22.13
N TYR A 284 -44.88 4.59 -21.19
CA TYR A 284 -43.64 3.85 -21.48
C TYR A 284 -43.75 2.33 -21.34
N GLU A 285 -44.87 1.82 -20.82
CA GLU A 285 -45.09 0.38 -20.60
C GLU A 285 -45.05 -0.42 -21.92
N SER A 286 -45.60 0.12 -23.00
CA SER A 286 -45.64 -0.52 -24.31
C SER A 286 -44.26 -0.67 -24.94
N VAL A 287 -43.40 0.34 -24.78
CA VAL A 287 -42.02 0.35 -25.28
C VAL A 287 -41.19 -0.69 -24.54
N ILE A 288 -41.28 -0.69 -23.21
CA ILE A 288 -40.57 -1.66 -22.36
C ILE A 288 -41.02 -3.09 -22.68
N ARG A 289 -42.32 -3.33 -22.85
CA ARG A 289 -42.86 -4.65 -23.23
C ARG A 289 -42.30 -5.13 -24.56
N SER A 290 -42.29 -4.27 -25.58
CA SER A 290 -41.78 -4.64 -26.91
C SER A 290 -40.28 -4.97 -26.90
N TYR A 291 -39.50 -4.27 -26.09
CA TYR A 291 -38.08 -4.54 -25.91
C TYR A 291 -37.83 -5.94 -25.31
N PHE A 292 -38.57 -6.30 -24.25
CA PHE A 292 -38.42 -7.62 -23.63
C PHE A 292 -38.97 -8.76 -24.48
N GLU A 293 -40.01 -8.53 -25.28
CA GLU A 293 -40.48 -9.52 -26.27
C GLU A 293 -39.41 -9.79 -27.34
N GLN A 294 -38.79 -8.75 -27.90
CA GLN A 294 -37.69 -8.93 -28.86
C GLN A 294 -36.49 -9.67 -28.27
N LEU A 295 -36.16 -9.38 -27.01
CA LEU A 295 -35.05 -10.03 -26.31
C LEU A 295 -35.34 -11.50 -25.96
N ALA A 296 -36.60 -11.91 -25.97
CA ALA A 296 -37.01 -13.30 -25.73
C ALA A 296 -37.14 -14.12 -27.03
N GLU A 297 -37.17 -13.46 -28.20
CA GLU A 297 -37.15 -14.11 -29.51
C GLU A 297 -35.74 -14.36 -30.07
N GLU A 298 -34.70 -13.87 -29.38
CA GLU A 298 -33.27 -14.15 -29.63
C GLU A 298 -32.76 -15.35 -28.79
#